data_AF-A0A1G1N0S6-F1
#
_entry.id   AF-A0A1G1N0S6-F1
#
_cell.length_a   1.000
_cell.length_b   1.000
_cell.length_c   1.000
_cell.angle_alpha   90.00
_cell.angle_beta   90.00
_cell.angle_gamma   90.00
#
_symmetry.space_group_name_H-M   'P 1'
#
loop_
_entity.id
_entity.type
_entity.pdbx_description
1 polymer ?
#
loop_
_entity_poly.entity_id
_entity_poly.type
_entity_poly.pdbx_seq_one_letter_code
_entity_poly.pdbx_strand_id
1 'polypeptide(L)' 'MATDGSITAIKILNQNETPGLGAQVVEPSFTGQFNHQDLQGLSKVQAITGATISSKAVIESVQAKAKEIQELIKDER' A
#
# COMPACT_ATOMS: atom_id res chain seq x y z
N MET A 1 8.10 3.38 7.57
CA MET A 1 8.45 1.98 7.81
C MET A 1 9.19 1.91 9.13
N ALA A 2 8.96 0.85 9.90
CA ALA A 2 9.70 0.65 11.14
C ALA A 2 11.14 0.18 10.82
N THR A 3 12.00 0.18 11.85
CA THR A 3 13.42 -0.17 11.76
C THR A 3 13.69 -1.61 11.31
N ASP A 4 12.65 -2.44 11.29
CA ASP A 4 12.63 -3.82 10.80
C ASP A 4 12.24 -3.94 9.32
N GLY A 5 11.87 -2.83 8.66
CA GLY A 5 11.39 -2.83 7.29
C GLY A 5 9.88 -3.12 7.14
N SER A 6 9.09 -3.07 8.21
CA SER A 6 7.63 -3.23 8.14
C SER A 6 6.91 -1.91 7.82
N ILE A 7 5.77 -1.99 7.13
CA ILE A 7 4.92 -0.84 6.79
C ILE A 7 4.05 -0.51 8.00
N THR A 8 4.22 0.69 8.56
CA THR A 8 3.44 1.14 9.72
C THR A 8 2.05 1.64 9.34
N ALA A 9 1.97 2.45 8.29
CA ALA A 9 0.72 2.97 7.74
C ALA A 9 0.91 3.48 6.32
N ILE A 10 -0.17 3.50 5.54
CA ILE A 10 -0.24 4.18 4.25
C ILE A 10 -1.30 5.28 4.29
N LYS A 11 -1.04 6.39 3.60
CA LYS A 11 -2.00 7.47 3.42
C LYS A 11 -1.94 7.97 1.99
N ILE A 12 -3.08 7.93 1.31
CA ILE A 12 -3.24 8.51 -0.02
C ILE A 12 -3.45 10.01 0.15
N LEU A 13 -2.54 10.81 -0.40
CA LEU A 13 -2.58 12.27 -0.30
C LEU A 13 -3.48 12.89 -1.37
N ASN A 14 -3.44 12.33 -2.58
CA ASN A 14 -4.23 12.76 -3.72
C ASN A 14 -4.66 11.55 -4.53
N GLN A 15 -5.89 11.59 -5.04
CA GLN A 15 -6.42 10.63 -6.00
C GLN A 15 -7.34 11.37 -6.97
N ASN A 16 -7.47 10.84 -8.19
CA ASN A 16 -8.40 11.34 -9.20
C ASN A 16 -9.27 10.20 -9.75
N GLU A 17 -9.64 9.29 -8.85
CA GLU A 17 -10.47 8.11 -9.12
C GLU A 17 -11.96 8.47 -9.13
N THR A 18 -12.77 7.63 -9.77
CA THR A 18 -14.22 7.83 -9.83
C THR A 18 -14.83 7.74 -8.42
N PRO A 19 -15.58 8.76 -7.95
CA PRO A 19 -16.27 8.72 -6.66
C PRO A 19 -17.20 7.51 -6.55
N GLY A 20 -17.18 6.82 -5.41
CA GLY A 20 -18.00 5.63 -5.17
C GLY A 20 -17.50 4.33 -5.79
N LEU A 21 -16.38 4.35 -6.51
CA LEU A 21 -15.74 3.15 -7.06
C LEU A 21 -14.28 3.09 -6.57
N GLY A 22 -13.35 3.64 -7.36
CA GLY A 22 -11.93 3.65 -7.04
C GLY A 22 -11.58 4.56 -5.87
N ALA A 23 -12.40 5.56 -5.58
CA ALA A 23 -12.18 6.46 -4.45
C ALA A 23 -12.15 5.74 -3.10
N GLN A 24 -12.71 4.52 -3.01
CA GLN A 24 -12.72 3.71 -1.79
C GLN A 24 -11.32 3.25 -1.34
N VAL A 25 -10.29 3.41 -2.18
CA VAL A 25 -8.90 3.08 -1.78
C VAL A 25 -8.38 3.94 -0.63
N VAL A 26 -8.99 5.10 -0.35
CA VAL A 26 -8.61 5.94 0.81
C VAL A 26 -9.23 5.45 2.11
N GLU A 27 -10.20 4.54 2.05
CA GLU A 27 -10.94 4.10 3.22
C GLU A 27 -10.04 3.34 4.21
N PRO A 28 -10.27 3.49 5.53
CA PRO A 28 -9.53 2.74 6.54
C PRO A 28 -9.62 1.22 6.40
N SER A 29 -10.73 0.71 5.82
CA SER A 29 -10.92 -0.71 5.55
C SER A 29 -9.95 -1.26 4.50
N PHE A 30 -9.47 -0.43 3.58
CA PHE A 30 -8.46 -0.80 2.60
C PHE A 30 -7.06 -0.44 3.11
N THR A 31 -6.84 0.80 3.51
CA THR A 31 -5.52 1.29 3.96
C THR A 31 -5.02 0.57 5.22
N GLY A 32 -5.94 0.13 6.09
CA GLY A 32 -5.61 -0.65 7.29
C GLY A 32 -5.04 -2.05 6.99
N GLN A 33 -5.28 -2.61 5.79
CA GLN A 33 -4.73 -3.92 5.40
C GLN A 33 -3.21 -3.90 5.23
N PHE A 34 -2.64 -2.71 5.04
CA PHE A 34 -1.19 -2.50 4.85
C PHE A 34 -0.45 -2.29 6.17
N ASN A 35 -1.16 -2.09 7.28
CA ASN A 35 -0.55 -1.88 8.58
C ASN A 35 0.14 -3.16 9.06
N HIS A 36 1.38 -3.02 9.51
CA HIS A 36 2.24 -4.11 10.00
C HIS A 36 2.49 -5.21 8.96
N GLN A 37 2.32 -4.93 7.67
CA GLN A 37 2.70 -5.85 6.60
C GLN A 37 4.15 -5.60 6.16
N ASP A 38 4.81 -6.68 5.74
CA ASP A 38 6.06 -6.64 5.00
C ASP A 38 5.80 -6.77 3.48
N LEU A 39 6.86 -6.74 2.66
CA LEU A 39 6.72 -6.89 1.21
C LEU A 39 6.00 -8.17 0.77
N GLN A 40 6.14 -9.26 1.52
CA GLN A 40 5.46 -10.52 1.21
C GLN A 40 3.97 -10.45 1.59
N GLY A 41 3.65 -9.78 2.69
CA GLY A 41 2.31 -9.53 3.18
C GLY A 41 1.46 -8.66 2.26
N LEU A 42 2.09 -7.76 1.49
CA LEU A 42 1.41 -6.92 0.50
C LEU A 42 0.68 -7.72 -0.58
N SER A 43 1.16 -8.92 -0.92
CA SER A 43 0.49 -9.80 -1.88
C SER A 43 -0.84 -10.37 -1.37
N LYS A 44 -1.14 -10.22 -0.08
CA LYS A 44 -2.38 -10.69 0.56
C LYS A 44 -3.43 -9.60 0.72
N VAL A 45 -3.12 -8.36 0.34
CA VAL A 45 -4.09 -7.25 0.41
C VAL A 45 -5.24 -7.52 -0.54
N GLN A 46 -6.46 -7.44 -0.02
CA GLN A 46 -7.68 -7.64 -0.79
C GLN A 46 -8.01 -6.37 -1.59
N ALA A 47 -8.22 -6.55 -2.88
CA ALA A 47 -8.73 -5.49 -3.75
C ALA A 47 -10.19 -5.15 -3.43
N ILE A 48 -10.57 -3.91 -3.68
CA ILE A 48 -11.93 -3.42 -3.52
C ILE A 48 -12.78 -3.89 -4.70
N THR A 49 -13.93 -4.49 -4.41
CA THR A 49 -14.89 -4.94 -5.42
C THR A 49 -15.35 -3.77 -6.28
N GLY A 50 -15.24 -3.89 -7.61
CA GLY A 50 -15.59 -2.82 -8.55
C GLY A 50 -14.47 -1.80 -8.78
N ALA A 51 -13.39 -1.84 -8.01
CA ALA A 51 -12.25 -0.93 -8.10
C ALA A 51 -10.92 -1.69 -8.28
N THR A 52 -10.93 -2.72 -9.13
CA THR A 52 -9.78 -3.61 -9.34
C THR A 52 -8.54 -2.87 -9.83
N ILE A 53 -8.69 -1.90 -10.75
CA ILE A 53 -7.58 -1.13 -11.32
C ILE A 53 -6.95 -0.23 -10.25
N SER A 54 -7.78 0.55 -9.56
CA SER A 54 -7.36 1.47 -8.49
C SER A 54 -6.70 0.71 -7.34
N SER A 55 -7.28 -0.42 -6.91
CA SER A 55 -6.74 -1.25 -5.84
C SER A 55 -5.36 -1.81 -6.22
N LYS A 56 -5.22 -2.33 -7.44
CA LYS A 56 -3.92 -2.83 -7.94
C LYS A 56 -2.89 -1.70 -8.00
N ALA A 57 -3.25 -0.53 -8.52
CA ALA A 57 -2.36 0.61 -8.60
C ALA A 57 -1.79 1.00 -7.23
N VAL A 58 -2.62 1.01 -6.18
CA VAL A 58 -2.15 1.30 -4.82
C VAL A 58 -1.24 0.19 -4.29
N ILE A 59 -1.62 -1.09 -4.44
CA ILE A 59 -0.81 -2.23 -3.97
C ILE A 59 0.57 -2.21 -4.63
N GLU A 60 0.62 -2.05 -5.95
CA GLU A 60 1.88 -1.99 -6.71
C GLU A 60 2.73 -0.78 -6.31
N SER A 61 2.12 0.39 -6.13
CA SER A 61 2.82 1.60 -5.69
C SER A 61 3.46 1.42 -4.31
N VAL A 62 2.71 0.85 -3.36
CA VAL A 62 3.21 0.57 -2.00
C VAL A 62 4.33 -0.46 -2.05
N GLN A 63 4.17 -1.52 -2.84
CA GLN A 63 5.19 -2.57 -2.98
C GLN A 63 6.48 -2.06 -3.59
N ALA A 64 6.40 -1.25 -4.66
CA ALA A 64 7.57 -0.64 -5.28
C ALA A 64 8.31 0.25 -4.29
N LYS A 65 7.58 1.11 -3.55
CA LYS A 65 8.19 2.04 -2.61
C LYS A 65 8.77 1.35 -1.38
N ALA A 66 8.07 0.34 -0.85
CA ALA A 66 8.58 -0.47 0.26
C ALA A 66 9.85 -1.24 -0.13
N LYS A 67 9.94 -1.72 -1.38
CA LYS A 67 11.16 -2.37 -1.90
C LYS A 67 12.33 -1.40 -1.98
N GLU A 68 12.11 -0.21 -2.52
CA GLU A 68 13.12 0.86 -2.57
C GLU A 68 13.64 1.21 -1.17
N ILE A 69 12.74 1.43 -0.21
CA ILE A 69 13.12 1.75 1.18
C ILE A 69 13.85 0.57 1.84
N GLN A 70 13.43 -0.67 1.59
CA GLN A 70 14.10 -1.84 2.15
C GLN A 70 15.53 -1.99 1.63
N GLU A 71 15.77 -1.69 0.36
CA GLU A 71 17.13 -1.70 -0.19
C GLU A 71 17.97 -0.56 0.41
N LEU A 72 17.42 0.64 0.62
CA LEU A 72 18.11 1.73 1.31
C LEU A 72 18.51 1.35 2.75
N ILE A 73 17.62 0.70 3.51
CA ILE A 73 17.90 0.23 4.88
C ILE A 73 19.01 -0.85 4.89
N LYS A 74 19.11 -1.66 3.82
CA LYS A 74 20.19 -2.66 3.68
C LYS A 74 21.52 -2.02 3.33
N ASP A 75 21.53 -1.00 2.48
CA ASP A 75 22.75 -0.32 2.04
C ASP A 75 23.39 0.51 3.17
N GLU A 76 22.59 0.95 4.16
CA GLU A 76 23.06 1.62 5.38
C GLU A 76 23.59 0.66 6.47
N ARG A 77 23.58 -0.66 6.24
CA ARG A 77 24.07 -1.69 7.17
C ARG A 77 25.34 -2.37 6.70
#